data_AF-A0A2H6BIG4-F1
#
_entry.id   AF-A0A2H6BIG4-F1
#
_cell.length_a   1.000
_cell.length_b   1.000
_cell.length_c   1.000
_cell.angle_alpha   90.00
_cell.angle_beta   90.00
_cell.angle_gamma   90.00
#
_symmetry.space_group_name_H-M   'P 1'
#
loop_
_entity.id
_entity.type
_entity.pdbx_description
1 polymer ?
#
loop_
_entity_poly.entity_id
_entity_poly.type
_entity_poly.pdbx_seq_one_letter_code
_entity_poly.pdbx_strand_id
1 'polypeptide(L)'
;MTAVSGLGQRVDADEARARVRKRYRAEARFKAYGIGAIAFAALFLVVLLADIVTKALPAFTVTHLVIEAPVTAETVDPDGSRQAASLARGDYLKPLREVYQGFFPEVSGRAPRRELNGLLSSGAADELRAQVMADPSLIGKTVKTRALVSDDADLYYKGVVTDVVEEPGEAVATPSATSGEVVVTTSTPAFADDLAEIKAELSETARKRRFEVDRIRTLREGILADKPSAELALREAQGGGDATRITVAQNVLAKIDSDAQSLQAQMETLAGEAADFEARFKDSGGAEKLDEKLPSRLLAINGGIVKITSLAADRVEGVTLTPLKSQDAAQPNAWKLLTYETPETPAGSATSRSPGSRR
;
A
#
# COMPACT_ATOMS: atom_id res chain seq x y z
N MET A 1 -74.99 -49.24 38.08
CA MET A 1 -73.87 -49.72 37.22
C MET A 1 -74.44 -49.77 35.82
N THR A 2 -74.04 -48.95 34.85
CA THR A 2 -72.72 -48.88 34.17
C THR A 2 -72.77 -47.56 33.36
N ALA A 3 -71.93 -46.55 33.60
CA ALA A 3 -70.54 -46.40 33.17
C ALA A 3 -70.31 -46.48 31.64
N VAL A 4 -70.79 -45.51 30.85
CA VAL A 4 -70.13 -45.05 29.60
C VAL A 4 -70.50 -43.58 29.33
N SER A 5 -69.70 -42.61 29.80
CA SER A 5 -69.71 -41.23 29.29
C SER A 5 -68.41 -40.48 29.63
N GLY A 6 -67.27 -41.16 29.46
CA GLY A 6 -65.94 -40.62 29.80
C GLY A 6 -64.99 -40.39 28.62
N LEU A 7 -65.41 -40.68 27.37
CA LEU A 7 -64.51 -40.70 26.21
C LEU A 7 -64.56 -39.42 25.35
N GLY A 8 -65.73 -38.76 25.20
CA GLY A 8 -65.88 -37.58 24.32
C GLY A 8 -65.26 -36.29 24.87
N GLN A 9 -65.22 -36.12 26.19
CA GLN A 9 -64.72 -34.88 26.83
C GLN A 9 -63.18 -34.83 26.90
N ARG A 10 -62.50 -35.98 26.77
CA ARG A 10 -61.03 -36.08 26.80
C ARG A 10 -60.41 -35.71 25.45
N VAL A 11 -61.06 -36.05 24.34
CA VAL A 11 -60.58 -35.78 22.98
C VAL A 11 -60.55 -34.27 22.70
N ASP A 12 -61.57 -33.52 23.13
CA ASP A 12 -61.62 -32.05 22.95
C ASP A 12 -60.59 -31.32 23.82
N ALA A 13 -60.35 -31.83 25.04
CA ALA A 13 -59.31 -31.32 25.93
C ALA A 13 -57.90 -31.57 25.37
N ASP A 14 -57.66 -32.72 24.74
CA ASP A 14 -56.35 -33.08 24.18
C ASP A 14 -56.05 -32.34 22.87
N GLU A 15 -57.05 -32.12 22.01
CA GLU A 15 -56.90 -31.27 20.82
C GLU A 15 -56.70 -29.79 21.18
N ALA A 16 -57.42 -29.27 22.18
CA ALA A 16 -57.20 -27.92 22.69
C ALA A 16 -55.79 -27.77 23.28
N ARG A 17 -55.31 -28.76 24.07
CA ARG A 17 -53.94 -28.80 24.59
C ARG A 17 -52.89 -28.89 23.48
N ALA A 18 -53.15 -29.62 22.40
CA ALA A 18 -52.26 -29.71 21.25
C ALA A 18 -52.14 -28.37 20.50
N ARG A 19 -53.25 -27.65 20.30
CA ARG A 19 -53.28 -26.29 19.70
C ARG A 19 -52.52 -25.28 20.56
N VAL A 20 -52.69 -25.33 21.88
CA VAL A 20 -51.98 -24.48 22.84
C VAL A 20 -50.47 -24.77 22.82
N ARG A 21 -50.05 -26.03 22.83
CA ARG A 21 -48.63 -26.42 22.69
C ARG A 21 -48.01 -25.97 21.36
N LYS A 22 -48.77 -25.98 20.26
CA LYS A 22 -48.32 -25.49 18.95
C LYS A 22 -48.03 -23.97 18.98
N ARG A 23 -48.87 -23.18 19.65
CA ARG A 23 -48.68 -21.74 19.81
C ARG A 23 -47.46 -21.41 20.68
N TYR A 24 -47.31 -22.08 21.83
CA TYR A 24 -46.12 -21.90 22.67
C TYR A 24 -44.80 -22.25 21.96
N ARG A 25 -44.82 -23.28 21.10
CA ARG A 25 -43.64 -23.64 20.27
C ARG A 25 -43.30 -22.59 19.20
N ALA A 26 -44.31 -21.98 18.57
CA ALA A 26 -44.09 -20.91 17.60
C ALA A 26 -43.56 -19.64 18.28
N GLU A 27 -44.10 -19.31 19.44
CA GLU A 27 -43.66 -18.17 20.26
C GLU A 27 -42.23 -18.36 20.78
N ALA A 28 -41.86 -19.58 21.21
CA ALA A 28 -40.50 -19.90 21.65
C ALA A 28 -39.48 -19.75 20.51
N ARG A 29 -39.82 -20.15 19.28
CA ARG A 29 -38.97 -19.95 18.10
C ARG A 29 -38.83 -18.48 17.73
N PHE A 30 -39.92 -17.73 17.75
CA PHE A 30 -39.88 -16.29 17.49
C PHE A 30 -39.00 -15.55 18.51
N LYS A 31 -39.14 -15.88 19.80
CA LYS A 31 -38.27 -15.36 20.87
C LYS A 31 -36.82 -15.78 20.67
N ALA A 32 -36.55 -17.03 20.30
CA ALA A 32 -35.19 -17.51 20.01
C ALA A 32 -34.57 -16.79 18.79
N TYR A 33 -35.33 -16.55 17.72
CA TYR A 33 -34.86 -15.76 16.57
C TYR A 33 -34.64 -14.29 16.94
N GLY A 34 -35.49 -13.69 17.77
CA GLY A 34 -35.30 -12.34 18.28
C GLY A 34 -34.04 -12.19 19.14
N ILE A 35 -33.83 -13.10 20.11
CA ILE A 35 -32.62 -13.13 20.94
C ILE A 35 -31.39 -13.41 20.07
N GLY A 36 -31.50 -14.34 19.11
CA GLY A 36 -30.45 -14.63 18.14
C GLY A 36 -30.08 -13.43 17.29
N ALA A 37 -31.06 -12.67 16.80
CA ALA A 37 -30.83 -11.45 16.03
C ALA A 37 -30.14 -10.35 16.87
N ILE A 38 -30.56 -10.16 18.13
CA ILE A 38 -29.92 -9.21 19.04
C ILE A 38 -28.47 -9.63 19.36
N ALA A 39 -28.25 -10.91 19.66
CA ALA A 39 -26.91 -11.44 19.93
C ALA A 39 -26.00 -11.30 18.70
N PHE A 40 -26.53 -11.57 17.50
CA PHE A 40 -25.80 -11.40 16.24
C PHE A 40 -25.45 -9.93 15.97
N ALA A 41 -26.39 -9.01 16.20
CA ALA A 41 -26.14 -7.57 16.09
C ALA A 41 -25.09 -7.08 17.10
N ALA A 42 -25.16 -7.57 18.35
CA ALA A 42 -24.17 -7.26 19.38
C ALA A 42 -22.77 -7.81 19.03
N LEU A 43 -22.70 -9.03 18.49
CA LEU A 43 -21.45 -9.61 18.01
C LEU A 43 -20.84 -8.77 16.88
N PHE A 44 -21.66 -8.36 15.91
CA PHE A 44 -21.19 -7.50 14.81
C PHE A 44 -20.67 -6.16 15.32
N LEU A 45 -21.33 -5.56 16.31
CA LEU A 45 -20.86 -4.34 16.97
C LEU A 45 -19.50 -4.53 17.66
N VAL A 46 -19.31 -5.64 18.37
CA VAL A 46 -18.02 -5.95 19.03
C VAL A 46 -16.91 -6.14 18.00
N VAL A 47 -17.18 -6.88 16.91
CA VAL A 47 -16.21 -7.07 15.81
C VAL A 47 -15.84 -5.74 15.16
N LEU A 48 -16.83 -4.89 14.88
CA LEU A 48 -16.60 -3.57 14.29
C LEU A 48 -15.79 -2.67 15.23
N LEU A 49 -16.10 -2.66 16.53
CA LEU A 49 -15.35 -1.89 17.52
C LEU A 49 -13.91 -2.38 17.64
N ALA A 50 -13.70 -3.70 17.68
CA ALA A 50 -12.38 -4.31 17.73
C ALA A 50 -11.56 -3.95 16.47
N ASP A 51 -12.17 -3.99 15.29
CA ASP A 51 -11.54 -3.62 14.02
C ASP A 51 -11.11 -2.14 14.01
N ILE A 52 -12.00 -1.22 14.42
CA ILE A 52 -11.68 0.21 14.50
C ILE A 52 -10.54 0.47 15.49
N VAL A 53 -10.60 -0.10 16.70
CA VAL A 53 -9.56 0.10 17.71
C VAL A 53 -8.22 -0.45 17.21
N THR A 54 -8.20 -1.65 16.64
CA THR A 54 -6.97 -2.28 16.13
C THR A 54 -6.33 -1.43 15.03
N LYS A 55 -7.14 -0.86 14.12
CA LYS A 55 -6.67 0.04 13.05
C LYS A 55 -6.25 1.42 13.56
N ALA A 56 -6.82 1.89 14.67
CA ALA A 56 -6.50 3.19 15.25
C ALA A 56 -5.25 3.16 16.15
N LEU A 57 -4.91 2.03 16.77
CA LEU A 57 -3.77 1.90 17.69
C LEU A 57 -2.44 2.43 17.12
N PRO A 58 -2.05 2.12 15.87
CA PRO A 58 -0.79 2.63 15.32
C PRO A 58 -0.74 4.15 15.18
N ALA A 59 -1.87 4.87 15.15
CA ALA A 59 -1.88 6.33 15.01
C ALA A 59 -1.43 7.06 16.29
N PHE A 60 -1.37 6.38 17.43
CA PHE A 60 -0.96 6.96 18.71
C PHE A 60 0.54 6.87 18.97
N THR A 61 1.30 6.17 18.13
CA THR A 61 2.75 6.07 18.22
C THR A 61 3.39 6.81 17.05
N VAL A 62 4.61 7.30 17.24
CA VAL A 62 5.38 7.99 16.21
C VAL A 62 6.84 7.57 16.30
N THR A 63 7.45 7.32 15.15
CA THR A 63 8.82 6.87 15.04
C THR A 63 9.78 8.06 15.10
N HIS A 64 10.86 7.90 15.85
CA HIS A 64 11.89 8.92 15.96
C HIS A 64 13.26 8.32 15.68
N LEU A 65 14.09 9.09 14.98
CA LEU A 65 15.51 8.82 14.81
C LEU A 65 16.30 9.54 15.90
N VAL A 66 17.14 8.82 16.64
CA VAL A 66 18.00 9.42 17.66
C VAL A 66 19.27 9.93 16.99
N ILE A 67 19.48 11.24 17.01
CA ILE A 67 20.61 11.91 16.34
C ILE A 67 21.40 12.74 17.35
N GLU A 68 22.72 12.73 17.23
CA GLU A 68 23.61 13.63 17.96
C GLU A 68 23.92 14.85 17.08
N ALA A 69 23.17 15.93 17.31
CA ALA A 69 23.24 17.14 16.48
C ALA A 69 24.23 18.16 17.06
N PRO A 70 25.24 18.62 16.30
CA PRO A 70 26.06 19.74 16.71
C PRO A 70 25.23 21.03 16.67
N VAL A 71 25.05 21.67 17.82
CA VAL A 71 24.31 22.93 17.93
C VAL A 71 25.31 24.07 17.81
N THR A 72 25.35 24.75 16.67
CA THR A 72 26.26 25.87 16.45
C THR A 72 25.51 27.21 16.45
N ALA A 73 26.14 28.28 16.94
CA ALA A 73 25.47 29.58 17.06
C ALA A 73 24.98 30.09 15.69
N GLU A 74 25.72 29.81 14.61
CA GLU A 74 25.42 30.24 13.25
C GLU A 74 24.13 29.62 12.69
N THR A 75 23.72 28.46 13.22
CA THR A 75 22.51 27.75 12.76
C THR A 75 21.32 28.07 13.65
N VAL A 76 21.49 28.09 14.97
CA VAL A 76 20.37 28.19 15.91
C VAL A 76 20.12 29.58 16.49
N ASP A 77 21.03 30.53 16.29
CA ASP A 77 20.98 31.89 16.85
C ASP A 77 21.37 32.94 15.80
N PRO A 78 20.45 33.33 14.89
CA PRO A 78 20.75 34.24 13.77
C PRO A 78 21.33 35.59 14.18
N ASP A 79 20.94 36.10 15.36
CA ASP A 79 21.42 37.38 15.89
C ASP A 79 22.64 37.22 16.83
N GLY A 80 23.05 35.99 17.16
CA GLY A 80 24.12 35.68 18.12
C GLY A 80 23.87 36.15 19.55
N SER A 81 22.62 36.47 19.90
CA SER A 81 22.24 37.13 21.15
C SER A 81 21.92 36.16 22.29
N ARG A 82 21.69 34.87 21.97
CA ARG A 82 21.15 33.83 22.86
C ARG A 82 19.84 34.20 23.55
N GLN A 83 19.10 35.15 22.97
CA GLN A 83 17.79 35.57 23.45
C GLN A 83 16.67 34.76 22.79
N ALA A 84 15.55 34.60 23.49
CA ALA A 84 14.41 33.79 23.02
C ALA A 84 13.93 34.17 21.61
N ALA A 85 13.91 35.46 21.27
CA ALA A 85 13.48 35.93 19.95
C ALA A 85 14.42 35.52 18.81
N SER A 86 15.72 35.47 19.06
CA SER A 86 16.71 34.98 18.08
C SER A 86 16.66 33.45 17.98
N LEU A 87 16.70 32.78 19.13
CA LEU A 87 16.66 31.32 19.20
C LEU A 87 15.39 30.73 18.57
N ALA A 88 14.24 31.40 18.66
CA ALA A 88 13.00 30.94 18.03
C ALA A 88 13.07 30.93 16.48
N ARG A 89 13.97 31.74 15.88
CA ARG A 89 14.14 31.86 14.42
C ARG A 89 15.29 31.00 13.87
N GLY A 90 16.02 30.30 14.74
CA GLY A 90 17.11 29.42 14.33
C GLY A 90 16.67 28.27 13.42
N ASP A 91 17.55 27.84 12.53
CA ASP A 91 17.37 26.64 11.71
C ASP A 91 17.95 25.43 12.43
N TYR A 92 17.15 24.84 13.30
CA TYR A 92 17.48 23.61 14.04
C TYR A 92 17.42 22.36 13.15
N LEU A 93 16.80 22.44 11.97
CA LEU A 93 16.67 21.30 11.07
C LEU A 93 17.94 21.08 10.26
N LYS A 94 18.66 22.16 9.93
CA LYS A 94 19.95 22.10 9.25
C LYS A 94 20.98 21.18 9.94
N PRO A 95 21.33 21.33 11.23
CA PRO A 95 22.30 20.45 11.87
C PRO A 95 21.84 18.99 11.93
N LEU A 96 20.54 18.73 12.07
CA LEU A 96 19.99 17.37 12.00
C LEU A 96 20.16 16.76 10.60
N ARG A 97 19.82 17.52 9.56
CA ARG A 97 19.98 17.07 8.17
C ARG A 97 21.43 16.84 7.79
N GLU A 98 22.35 17.66 8.27
CA GLU A 98 23.79 17.49 8.01
C GLU A 98 24.32 16.18 8.61
N VAL A 99 23.97 15.89 9.87
CA VAL A 99 24.34 14.61 10.50
C VAL A 99 23.66 13.43 9.79
N TYR A 100 22.38 13.57 9.48
CA TYR A 100 21.62 12.52 8.81
C TYR A 100 22.16 12.20 7.41
N GLN A 101 22.54 13.21 6.63
CA GLN A 101 23.22 13.03 5.35
C GLN A 101 24.60 12.39 5.51
N GLY A 102 25.28 12.64 6.63
CA GLY A 102 26.56 12.02 6.96
C GLY A 102 26.47 10.50 7.14
N PHE A 103 25.29 9.95 7.45
CA PHE A 103 25.07 8.49 7.50
C PHE A 103 25.01 7.83 6.12
N PHE A 104 24.76 8.62 5.06
CA PHE A 104 24.57 8.12 3.69
C PHE A 104 25.46 8.89 2.70
N PRO A 105 26.80 8.82 2.83
CA PRO A 105 27.74 9.55 1.98
C PRO A 105 27.58 9.24 0.49
N GLU A 106 27.05 8.06 0.14
CA GLU A 106 26.75 7.61 -1.22
C GLU A 106 25.61 8.41 -1.89
N VAL A 107 24.73 9.04 -1.11
CA VAL A 107 23.61 9.84 -1.64
C VAL A 107 24.12 11.21 -2.09
N SER A 108 24.42 11.29 -3.38
CA SER A 108 24.93 12.49 -4.04
C SER A 108 23.90 13.15 -4.96
N GLY A 109 24.08 14.44 -5.22
CA GLY A 109 23.19 15.22 -6.08
C GLY A 109 21.96 15.81 -5.36
N ARG A 110 21.32 16.78 -6.01
CA ARG A 110 20.25 17.58 -5.40
C ARG A 110 18.96 16.79 -5.18
N ALA A 111 18.54 16.00 -6.17
CA ALA A 111 17.28 15.26 -6.11
C ALA A 111 17.32 14.11 -5.08
N PRO A 112 18.31 13.19 -5.09
CA PRO A 112 18.41 12.13 -4.08
C PRO A 112 18.57 12.67 -2.65
N ARG A 113 19.34 13.75 -2.46
CA ARG A 113 19.44 14.40 -1.15
C ARG A 113 18.13 15.03 -0.69
N ARG A 114 17.29 15.52 -1.61
CA ARG A 114 15.96 16.03 -1.25
C ARG A 114 15.05 14.90 -0.79
N GLU A 115 15.09 13.75 -1.45
CA GLU A 115 14.34 12.56 -1.05
C GLU A 115 14.80 12.04 0.31
N LEU A 116 16.11 11.89 0.51
CA LEU A 116 16.69 11.51 1.80
C LEU A 116 16.22 12.45 2.92
N ASN A 117 16.36 13.77 2.74
CA ASN A 117 15.91 14.75 3.73
C ASN A 117 14.39 14.77 3.92
N GLY A 118 13.62 14.24 2.96
CA GLY A 118 12.17 14.08 3.05
C GLY A 118 11.74 12.93 3.97
N LEU A 119 12.67 12.05 4.37
CA LEU A 119 12.43 11.02 5.38
C LEU A 119 12.40 11.58 6.81
N LEU A 120 12.85 12.81 7.00
CA LEU A 120 12.65 13.57 8.24
C LEU A 120 11.37 14.41 8.13
N SER A 121 10.57 14.42 9.19
CA SER A 121 9.39 15.29 9.25
C SER A 121 9.77 16.77 9.23
N SER A 122 8.85 17.63 8.80
CA SER A 122 8.98 19.08 8.98
C SER A 122 9.16 19.47 10.46
N GLY A 123 8.57 18.70 11.38
CA GLY A 123 8.71 18.86 12.84
C GLY A 123 9.93 18.17 13.45
N ALA A 124 10.84 17.60 12.65
CA ALA A 124 11.98 16.84 13.16
C ALA A 124 12.89 17.64 14.12
N ALA A 125 12.89 18.97 13.99
CA ALA A 125 13.74 19.86 14.77
C ALA A 125 13.09 20.40 16.05
N ASP A 126 11.81 20.10 16.31
CA ASP A 126 11.07 20.70 17.42
C ASP A 126 11.63 20.32 18.79
N GLU A 127 12.06 19.06 18.96
CA GLU A 127 12.65 18.61 20.22
C GLU A 127 14.01 19.26 20.47
N LEU A 128 14.87 19.36 19.44
CA LEU A 128 16.15 20.07 19.55
C LEU A 128 15.95 21.55 19.89
N ARG A 129 15.00 22.20 19.21
CA ARG A 129 14.65 23.60 19.46
C ARG A 129 14.16 23.79 20.90
N ALA A 130 13.27 22.93 21.38
CA ALA A 130 12.77 22.98 22.76
C ALA A 130 13.91 22.83 23.78
N GLN A 131 14.85 21.91 23.56
CA GLN A 131 16.02 21.71 24.43
C GLN A 131 16.92 22.95 24.48
N VAL A 132 17.27 23.53 23.33
CA VAL A 132 18.15 24.72 23.26
C VAL A 132 17.45 25.98 23.79
N MET A 133 16.14 26.13 23.57
CA MET A 133 15.37 27.24 24.14
C MET A 133 15.27 27.14 25.67
N ALA A 134 15.17 25.92 26.21
CA ALA A 134 15.16 25.68 27.66
C ALA A 134 16.54 25.88 28.30
N ASP A 135 17.62 25.49 27.60
CA ASP A 135 19.00 25.68 28.04
C ASP A 135 19.90 26.20 26.90
N PRO A 136 20.06 27.54 26.76
CA PRO A 136 20.94 28.13 25.76
C PRO A 136 22.44 27.81 25.95
N SER A 137 22.83 27.20 27.09
CA SER A 137 24.22 26.75 27.30
C SER A 137 24.61 25.53 26.47
N LEU A 138 23.64 24.93 25.76
CA LEU A 138 23.84 23.85 24.81
C LEU A 138 24.46 24.33 23.49
N ILE A 139 24.41 25.64 23.20
CA ILE A 139 25.02 26.21 21.99
C ILE A 139 26.54 26.05 22.06
N GLY A 140 27.11 25.45 21.02
CA GLY A 140 28.51 25.05 20.91
C GLY A 140 28.78 23.59 21.31
N LYS A 141 27.75 22.81 21.66
CA LYS A 141 27.86 21.39 22.05
C LYS A 141 27.12 20.49 21.07
N THR A 142 27.45 19.20 21.10
CA THR A 142 26.65 18.15 20.46
C THR A 142 25.56 17.70 21.42
N VAL A 143 24.31 17.76 20.96
CA VAL A 143 23.14 17.43 21.76
C VAL A 143 22.46 16.20 21.17
N LYS A 144 22.21 15.21 22.02
CA LYS A 144 21.42 14.03 21.65
C LYS A 144 19.94 14.38 21.67
N THR A 145 19.27 14.23 20.54
CA THR A 145 17.87 14.59 20.36
C THR A 145 17.12 13.55 19.53
N ARG A 146 15.79 13.56 19.62
CA ARG A 146 14.92 12.68 18.84
C ARG A 146 14.35 13.49 17.67
N ALA A 147 14.76 13.14 16.46
CA ALA A 147 14.24 13.69 15.23
C ALA A 147 13.03 12.88 14.77
N LEU A 148 11.87 13.52 14.65
CA LEU A 148 10.66 12.90 14.12
C LEU A 148 10.87 12.51 12.64
N VAL A 149 10.56 11.26 12.28
CA VAL A 149 10.60 10.81 10.88
C VAL A 149 9.33 11.25 10.14
N SER A 150 9.36 11.27 8.81
CA SER A 150 8.17 11.62 8.01
C SER A 150 7.06 10.58 8.15
N ASP A 151 5.82 10.99 7.86
CA ASP A 151 4.66 10.11 7.95
C ASP A 151 4.82 8.83 7.11
N ASP A 152 5.36 8.95 5.89
CA ASP A 152 5.64 7.80 5.02
C ASP A 152 6.66 6.84 5.64
N ALA A 153 7.73 7.36 6.24
CA ALA A 153 8.75 6.56 6.91
C ALA A 153 8.19 5.88 8.17
N ASP A 154 7.36 6.59 8.94
CA ASP A 154 6.69 6.06 10.12
C ASP A 154 5.72 4.93 9.76
N LEU A 155 4.92 5.09 8.70
CA LEU A 155 4.04 4.03 8.18
C LEU A 155 4.83 2.82 7.67
N TYR A 156 6.01 3.03 7.07
CA TYR A 156 6.91 1.95 6.66
C TYR A 156 7.39 1.16 7.88
N TYR A 157 7.89 1.83 8.93
CA TYR A 157 8.32 1.16 10.16
C TYR A 157 7.19 0.45 10.90
N LYS A 158 5.95 0.87 10.70
CA LYS A 158 4.75 0.20 11.23
C LYS A 158 4.28 -0.99 10.40
N GLY A 159 4.93 -1.29 9.27
CA GLY A 159 4.55 -2.38 8.36
C GLY A 159 3.24 -2.11 7.62
N VAL A 160 2.83 -0.84 7.47
CA VAL A 160 1.56 -0.48 6.82
C VAL A 160 1.74 -0.27 5.30
N VAL A 161 2.96 0.05 4.87
CA VAL A 161 3.25 0.37 3.46
C VAL A 161 3.43 -0.88 2.62
N THR A 162 4.29 -1.81 3.08
CA THR A 162 4.59 -3.06 2.40
C THR A 162 5.13 -4.06 3.41
N ASP A 163 4.78 -5.32 3.20
CA ASP A 163 5.44 -6.43 3.88
C ASP A 163 6.81 -6.66 3.23
N VAL A 164 7.78 -7.07 4.06
CA VAL A 164 9.15 -7.40 3.64
C VAL A 164 9.43 -8.83 4.05
N VAL A 165 9.64 -9.69 3.05
CA VAL A 165 10.02 -11.09 3.24
C VAL A 165 11.54 -11.18 3.13
N GLU A 166 12.19 -11.79 4.12
CA GLU A 166 13.63 -12.04 4.10
C GLU A 166 13.91 -13.52 3.91
N GLU A 167 14.67 -13.85 2.88
CA GLU A 167 15.04 -15.22 2.55
C GLU A 167 16.57 -15.37 2.63
N PRO A 168 17.09 -16.26 3.50
CA PRO A 168 18.52 -16.48 3.59
C PRO A 168 19.03 -17.16 2.32
N GLY A 169 20.18 -16.71 1.83
CA GLY A 169 20.79 -17.28 0.65
C GLY A 169 21.33 -18.70 0.89
N GLU A 170 20.94 -19.65 0.05
CA GLU A 170 21.32 -21.06 0.23
C GLU A 170 22.63 -21.47 -0.47
N ALA A 171 23.13 -20.62 -1.38
CA ALA A 171 24.30 -20.89 -2.20
C ALA A 171 25.48 -19.96 -1.89
N VAL A 172 26.66 -20.29 -2.41
CA VAL A 172 27.78 -19.34 -2.44
C VAL A 172 27.48 -18.28 -3.48
N ALA A 173 27.47 -17.00 -3.10
CA ALA A 173 27.19 -15.87 -3.97
C ALA A 173 28.44 -15.01 -4.18
N THR A 174 28.80 -14.70 -5.42
CA THR A 174 29.99 -13.92 -5.76
C THR A 174 29.60 -12.66 -6.54
N PRO A 175 29.77 -11.46 -5.98
CA PRO A 175 29.50 -10.21 -6.68
C PRO A 175 30.67 -9.81 -7.61
N SER A 176 30.34 -9.22 -8.76
CA SER A 176 31.32 -8.80 -9.78
C SER A 176 32.01 -7.46 -9.49
N ALA A 177 31.40 -6.62 -8.65
CA ALA A 177 31.85 -5.28 -8.31
C ALA A 177 31.29 -4.87 -6.95
N THR A 178 31.80 -3.80 -6.33
CA THR A 178 31.31 -3.30 -5.03
C THR A 178 30.35 -2.11 -5.11
N SER A 179 30.24 -1.47 -6.26
CA SER A 179 29.43 -0.26 -6.46
C SER A 179 29.00 -0.12 -7.91
N GLY A 180 27.89 0.56 -8.16
CA GLY A 180 27.33 0.74 -9.50
C GLY A 180 26.53 -0.49 -9.93
N GLU A 181 26.68 -0.87 -11.20
CA GLU A 181 26.08 -2.10 -11.73
C GLU A 181 26.86 -3.31 -11.23
N VAL A 182 26.16 -4.27 -10.63
CA VAL A 182 26.71 -5.49 -10.04
C VAL A 182 25.96 -6.69 -10.57
N VAL A 183 26.71 -7.70 -10.96
CA VAL A 183 26.21 -9.05 -11.23
C VAL A 183 26.62 -9.92 -10.05
N VAL A 184 25.67 -10.61 -9.44
CA VAL A 184 25.95 -11.60 -8.39
C VAL A 184 25.60 -12.97 -8.93
N THR A 185 26.61 -13.83 -9.05
CA THR A 185 26.45 -15.22 -9.51
C THR A 185 26.44 -16.17 -8.32
N THR A 186 25.63 -17.23 -8.41
CA THR A 186 25.53 -18.25 -7.35
C THR A 186 26.11 -19.58 -7.82
N SER A 187 26.70 -20.34 -6.90
CA SER A 187 27.31 -21.65 -7.19
C SER A 187 26.32 -22.72 -7.64
N THR A 188 25.04 -22.55 -7.29
CA THR A 188 23.90 -23.35 -7.71
C THR A 188 22.79 -22.40 -8.17
N PRO A 189 21.73 -22.89 -8.85
CA PRO A 189 20.57 -22.08 -9.23
C PRO A 189 19.72 -21.61 -8.03
N ALA A 190 20.28 -20.76 -7.16
CA ALA A 190 19.69 -20.35 -5.90
C ALA A 190 18.42 -19.50 -6.06
N PHE A 191 18.24 -18.86 -7.22
CA PHE A 191 17.08 -18.02 -7.52
C PHE A 191 16.09 -18.72 -8.47
N ALA A 192 16.18 -20.04 -8.62
CA ALA A 192 15.30 -20.78 -9.53
C ALA A 192 13.83 -20.72 -9.08
N ASP A 193 13.58 -20.87 -7.77
CA ASP A 193 12.24 -20.80 -7.19
C ASP A 193 11.69 -19.36 -7.25
N ASP A 194 12.54 -18.37 -6.96
CA ASP A 194 12.24 -16.95 -7.15
C ASP A 194 11.80 -16.62 -8.57
N LEU A 195 12.56 -17.10 -9.55
CA LEU A 195 12.24 -16.89 -10.96
C LEU A 195 10.90 -17.56 -11.32
N ALA A 196 10.65 -18.76 -10.82
CA ALA A 196 9.39 -19.47 -11.05
C ALA A 196 8.20 -18.72 -10.43
N GLU A 197 8.37 -18.17 -9.24
CA GLU A 197 7.37 -17.34 -8.57
C GLU A 197 7.07 -16.07 -9.36
N ILE A 198 8.10 -15.32 -9.79
CA ILE A 198 7.92 -14.10 -10.60
C ILE A 198 7.18 -14.44 -11.90
N LYS A 199 7.54 -15.54 -12.58
CA LYS A 199 6.84 -15.98 -13.80
C LYS A 199 5.37 -16.35 -13.50
N ALA A 200 5.09 -17.01 -12.38
CA ALA A 200 3.71 -17.30 -11.97
C ALA A 200 2.92 -16.01 -11.72
N GLU A 201 3.52 -15.01 -11.05
CA GLU A 201 2.92 -13.71 -10.78
C GLU A 201 2.63 -12.92 -12.07
N LEU A 202 3.54 -12.93 -13.04
CA LEU A 202 3.32 -12.34 -14.36
C LEU A 202 2.08 -12.93 -15.05
N SER A 203 1.94 -14.26 -15.01
CA SER A 203 0.77 -14.96 -15.57
C SER A 203 -0.52 -14.58 -14.85
N GLU A 204 -0.50 -14.51 -13.51
CA GLU A 204 -1.67 -14.13 -12.72
C GLU A 204 -2.07 -12.68 -12.96
N THR A 205 -1.11 -11.76 -12.98
CA THR A 205 -1.33 -10.34 -13.22
C THR A 205 -1.89 -10.10 -14.62
N ALA A 206 -1.35 -10.79 -15.65
CA ALA A 206 -1.91 -10.75 -17.00
C ALA A 206 -3.39 -11.19 -17.03
N ARG A 207 -3.76 -12.24 -16.29
CA ARG A 207 -5.15 -12.71 -16.18
C ARG A 207 -6.05 -11.69 -15.47
N LYS A 208 -5.59 -11.11 -14.36
CA LYS A 208 -6.33 -10.07 -13.63
C LYS A 208 -6.61 -8.86 -14.52
N ARG A 209 -5.60 -8.39 -15.26
CA ARG A 209 -5.73 -7.26 -16.20
C ARG A 209 -6.72 -7.56 -17.34
N ARG A 210 -6.70 -8.77 -17.91
CA ARG A 210 -7.70 -9.19 -18.92
C ARG A 210 -9.12 -9.18 -18.37
N PHE A 211 -9.30 -9.69 -17.15
CA PHE A 211 -10.59 -9.67 -16.50
C PHE A 211 -11.10 -8.22 -16.27
N GLU A 212 -10.21 -7.31 -15.87
CA GLU A 212 -10.54 -5.89 -15.75
C GLU A 212 -10.92 -5.26 -17.11
N VAL A 213 -10.20 -5.59 -18.18
CA VAL A 213 -10.54 -5.15 -19.55
C VAL A 213 -11.93 -5.63 -19.94
N ASP A 214 -12.27 -6.90 -19.68
CA ASP A 214 -13.59 -7.44 -20.00
C ASP A 214 -14.70 -6.75 -19.20
N ARG A 215 -14.46 -6.48 -17.91
CA ARG A 215 -15.39 -5.70 -17.07
C ARG A 215 -15.61 -4.30 -17.64
N ILE A 216 -14.53 -3.59 -17.99
CA ILE A 216 -14.63 -2.23 -18.55
C ILE A 216 -15.29 -2.27 -19.93
N ARG A 217 -15.06 -3.30 -20.73
CA ARG A 217 -15.74 -3.50 -22.01
C ARG A 217 -17.25 -3.54 -21.83
N THR A 218 -17.74 -4.37 -20.91
CA THR A 218 -19.18 -4.48 -20.62
C THR A 218 -19.76 -3.14 -20.15
N LEU A 219 -19.03 -2.38 -19.31
CA LEU A 219 -19.47 -1.04 -18.89
C LEU A 219 -19.54 -0.06 -20.07
N ARG A 220 -18.54 -0.06 -20.93
CA ARG A 220 -18.50 0.79 -22.13
C ARG A 220 -19.64 0.45 -23.09
N GLU A 221 -19.89 -0.84 -23.31
CA GLU A 221 -21.01 -1.32 -24.13
C GLU A 221 -22.36 -0.87 -23.56
N GLY A 222 -22.52 -0.90 -22.22
CA GLY A 222 -23.70 -0.36 -21.55
C GLY A 222 -23.90 1.15 -21.81
N ILE A 223 -22.85 1.96 -21.67
CA ILE A 223 -22.91 3.41 -21.95
C ILE A 223 -23.24 3.67 -23.43
N LEU A 224 -22.63 2.91 -24.34
CA LEU A 224 -22.90 3.04 -25.78
C LEU A 224 -24.31 2.58 -26.17
N ALA A 225 -24.95 1.71 -25.40
CA ALA A 225 -26.32 1.28 -25.64
C ALA A 225 -27.34 2.43 -25.44
N ASP A 226 -27.02 3.45 -24.63
CA ASP A 226 -27.85 4.64 -24.45
C ASP A 226 -27.71 5.66 -25.59
N LYS A 227 -26.64 5.54 -26.39
CA LYS A 227 -26.31 6.48 -27.47
C LYS A 227 -27.43 6.64 -28.52
N PRO A 228 -28.04 5.58 -29.06
CA PRO A 228 -29.11 5.71 -30.05
C PRO A 228 -30.32 6.51 -29.53
N SER A 229 -30.68 6.33 -28.26
CA SER A 229 -31.77 7.08 -27.61
C SER A 229 -31.43 8.56 -27.43
N ALA A 230 -30.17 8.87 -27.06
CA ALA A 230 -29.69 10.24 -26.96
C ALA A 230 -29.65 10.93 -28.34
N GLU A 231 -29.25 10.22 -29.39
CA GLU A 231 -29.27 10.72 -30.77
C GLU A 231 -30.70 11.01 -31.24
N LEU A 232 -31.67 10.15 -30.90
CA LEU A 232 -33.07 10.38 -31.21
C LEU A 232 -33.58 11.64 -30.50
N ALA A 233 -33.31 11.78 -29.20
CA ALA A 233 -33.71 12.96 -28.41
C ALA A 233 -33.11 14.26 -28.99
N LEU A 234 -31.88 14.21 -29.49
CA LEU A 234 -31.26 15.35 -30.17
C LEU A 234 -31.98 15.69 -31.48
N ARG A 235 -32.30 14.70 -32.32
CA ARG A 235 -33.06 14.91 -33.56
C ARG A 235 -34.45 15.50 -33.30
N GLU A 236 -35.14 15.02 -32.28
CA GLU A 236 -36.44 15.56 -31.86
C GLU A 236 -36.33 17.01 -31.36
N ALA A 237 -35.32 17.31 -30.53
CA ALA A 237 -35.06 18.68 -30.08
C ALA A 237 -34.75 19.63 -31.24
N GLN A 238 -33.98 19.16 -32.23
CA GLN A 238 -33.69 19.92 -33.46
C GLN A 238 -34.93 20.17 -34.30
N GLY A 239 -35.81 19.17 -34.45
CA GLY A 239 -37.09 19.31 -35.16
C GLY A 239 -38.06 20.27 -34.47
N GLY A 240 -37.99 20.40 -33.15
CA GLY A 240 -38.82 21.32 -32.35
C GLY A 240 -38.30 22.76 -32.24
N GLY A 241 -37.04 23.03 -32.62
CA GLY A 241 -36.44 24.37 -32.62
C GLY A 241 -36.14 24.99 -31.25
N ASP A 242 -36.28 24.24 -30.15
CA ASP A 242 -35.97 24.70 -28.79
C ASP A 242 -34.45 24.63 -28.53
N ALA A 243 -33.78 25.78 -28.58
CA ALA A 243 -32.34 25.89 -28.38
C ALA A 243 -31.86 25.27 -27.05
N THR A 244 -32.64 25.38 -25.97
CA THR A 244 -32.26 24.84 -24.66
C THR A 244 -32.26 23.32 -24.69
N ARG A 245 -33.28 22.71 -25.28
CA ARG A 245 -33.36 21.24 -25.43
C ARG A 245 -32.27 20.69 -26.33
N ILE A 246 -31.94 21.40 -27.41
CA ILE A 246 -30.84 21.03 -28.31
C ILE A 246 -29.53 20.99 -27.53
N THR A 247 -29.21 22.03 -26.75
CA THR A 247 -27.98 22.08 -25.95
C THR A 247 -27.93 20.96 -24.91
N VAL A 248 -29.04 20.67 -24.21
CA VAL A 248 -29.08 19.57 -23.23
C VAL A 248 -28.84 18.22 -23.91
N ALA A 249 -29.52 17.93 -25.02
CA ALA A 249 -29.34 16.67 -25.75
C ALA A 249 -27.92 16.54 -26.34
N GLN A 250 -27.33 17.62 -26.83
CA GLN A 250 -25.93 17.67 -27.27
C GLN A 250 -24.97 17.33 -26.13
N ASN A 251 -25.16 17.92 -24.94
CA ASN A 251 -24.32 17.67 -23.78
C ASN A 251 -24.41 16.20 -23.31
N VAL A 252 -25.60 15.60 -23.35
CA VAL A 252 -25.77 14.18 -23.03
C VAL A 252 -25.01 13.30 -24.00
N LEU A 253 -25.16 13.53 -25.31
CA LEU A 253 -24.45 12.77 -26.34
C LEU A 253 -22.94 12.93 -26.22
N ALA A 254 -22.46 14.16 -26.02
CA ALA A 254 -21.04 14.44 -25.82
C ALA A 254 -20.48 13.76 -24.56
N LYS A 255 -21.27 13.69 -23.48
CA LYS A 255 -20.88 12.97 -22.26
C LYS A 255 -20.77 11.47 -22.51
N ILE A 256 -21.74 10.86 -23.19
CA ILE A 256 -21.70 9.43 -23.56
C ILE A 256 -20.43 9.13 -24.37
N ASP A 257 -20.13 9.95 -25.37
CA ASP A 257 -18.93 9.79 -26.21
C ASP A 257 -17.64 9.96 -25.41
N SER A 258 -17.55 10.98 -24.56
CA SER A 258 -16.38 11.22 -23.69
C SER A 258 -16.17 10.06 -22.71
N ASP A 259 -17.23 9.58 -22.06
CA ASP A 259 -17.14 8.47 -21.12
C ASP A 259 -16.71 7.18 -21.84
N ALA A 260 -17.29 6.89 -23.01
CA ALA A 260 -16.93 5.73 -23.80
C ALA A 260 -15.47 5.78 -24.29
N GLN A 261 -14.97 6.96 -24.70
CA GLN A 261 -13.58 7.16 -25.09
C GLN A 261 -12.62 6.99 -23.92
N SER A 262 -12.95 7.53 -22.74
CA SER A 262 -12.14 7.35 -21.53
C SER A 262 -12.02 5.87 -21.14
N LEU A 263 -13.13 5.13 -21.17
CA LEU A 263 -13.11 3.69 -20.90
C LEU A 263 -12.34 2.91 -21.96
N GLN A 264 -12.44 3.29 -23.24
CA GLN A 264 -11.67 2.68 -24.32
C GLN A 264 -10.15 2.86 -24.10
N ALA A 265 -9.70 4.07 -23.76
CA ALA A 265 -8.28 4.34 -23.48
C ALA A 265 -7.76 3.53 -22.27
N GLN A 266 -8.57 3.40 -21.22
CA GLN A 266 -8.25 2.54 -20.07
C GLN A 266 -8.12 1.07 -20.48
N MET A 267 -9.04 0.56 -21.30
CA MET A 267 -8.97 -0.81 -21.81
C MET A 267 -7.71 -1.06 -22.64
N GLU A 268 -7.34 -0.12 -23.51
CA GLU A 268 -6.13 -0.26 -24.35
C GLU A 268 -4.87 -0.32 -23.49
N THR A 269 -4.80 0.51 -22.45
CA THR A 269 -3.69 0.49 -21.50
C THR A 269 -3.60 -0.85 -20.77
N LEU A 270 -4.70 -1.30 -20.15
CA LEU A 270 -4.74 -2.57 -19.41
C LEU A 270 -4.53 -3.80 -20.32
N ALA A 271 -5.02 -3.76 -21.56
CA ALA A 271 -4.79 -4.81 -22.54
C ALA A 271 -3.33 -4.86 -22.99
N GLY A 272 -2.70 -3.70 -23.19
CA GLY A 272 -1.26 -3.60 -23.46
C GLY A 272 -0.42 -4.17 -22.32
N GLU A 273 -0.73 -3.82 -21.06
CA GLU A 273 -0.07 -4.38 -19.88
C GLU A 273 -0.25 -5.90 -19.79
N ALA A 274 -1.47 -6.40 -20.01
CA ALA A 274 -1.72 -7.84 -19.99
C ALA A 274 -0.97 -8.60 -21.09
N ALA A 275 -0.77 -7.98 -22.25
CA ALA A 275 0.00 -8.57 -23.34
C ALA A 275 1.51 -8.58 -23.02
N ASP A 276 2.03 -7.50 -22.44
CA ASP A 276 3.43 -7.40 -21.97
C ASP A 276 3.75 -8.46 -20.93
N PHE A 277 2.95 -8.57 -19.87
CA PHE A 277 3.14 -9.58 -18.83
C PHE A 277 3.05 -11.01 -19.37
N GLU A 278 2.12 -11.28 -20.30
CA GLU A 278 2.03 -12.61 -20.90
C GLU A 278 3.22 -12.91 -21.83
N ALA A 279 3.71 -11.92 -22.58
CA ALA A 279 4.90 -12.09 -23.42
C ALA A 279 6.13 -12.43 -22.57
N ARG A 280 6.32 -11.73 -21.45
CA ARG A 280 7.41 -11.99 -20.49
C ARG A 280 7.27 -13.35 -19.82
N PHE A 281 6.06 -13.76 -19.45
CA PHE A 281 5.81 -15.11 -18.95
C PHE A 281 6.16 -16.21 -19.97
N LYS A 282 5.83 -15.99 -21.25
CA LYS A 282 6.12 -16.93 -22.34
C LYS A 282 7.59 -16.94 -22.75
N ASP A 283 8.33 -15.88 -22.45
CA ASP A 283 9.77 -15.84 -22.70
C ASP A 283 10.48 -16.81 -21.76
N SER A 284 11.03 -17.86 -22.35
CA SER A 284 11.88 -18.85 -21.69
C SER A 284 13.34 -18.41 -21.56
N GLY A 285 13.69 -17.20 -22.04
CA GLY A 285 14.98 -16.57 -21.78
C GLY A 285 15.20 -16.47 -20.28
N GLY A 286 16.20 -17.20 -19.78
CA GLY A 286 16.32 -17.56 -18.35
C GLY A 286 16.55 -16.42 -17.35
N ALA A 287 16.43 -15.15 -17.76
CA ALA A 287 16.48 -13.98 -16.89
C ALA A 287 15.20 -13.15 -17.07
N GLU A 288 14.54 -12.81 -15.96
CA GLU A 288 13.39 -11.91 -15.94
C GLU A 288 13.81 -10.52 -15.49
N LYS A 289 13.44 -9.51 -16.28
CA LYS A 289 13.67 -8.12 -15.90
C LYS A 289 12.71 -7.74 -14.78
N LEU A 290 13.18 -7.04 -13.75
CA LEU A 290 12.33 -6.48 -12.71
C LEU A 290 12.12 -4.99 -12.98
N ASP A 291 10.86 -4.58 -13.10
CA ASP A 291 10.46 -3.18 -13.30
C ASP A 291 9.56 -2.70 -12.17
N GLU A 292 9.15 -1.42 -12.23
CA GLU A 292 8.34 -0.78 -11.19
C GLU A 292 6.94 -1.41 -11.01
N LYS A 293 6.50 -2.27 -11.93
CA LYS A 293 5.19 -2.93 -11.87
C LYS A 293 5.23 -4.24 -11.10
N LEU A 294 6.41 -4.76 -10.83
CA LEU A 294 6.64 -5.97 -10.04
C LEU A 294 7.10 -5.63 -8.62
N PRO A 295 6.93 -6.55 -7.65
CA PRO A 295 7.53 -6.44 -6.32
C PRO A 295 9.04 -6.15 -6.41
N SER A 296 9.52 -5.18 -5.63
CA SER A 296 10.96 -4.87 -5.59
C SER A 296 11.71 -5.96 -4.86
N ARG A 297 12.82 -6.41 -5.43
CA ARG A 297 13.73 -7.36 -4.79
C ARG A 297 15.10 -6.73 -4.58
N LEU A 298 15.61 -6.81 -3.35
CA LEU A 298 16.94 -6.33 -2.97
C LEU A 298 17.79 -7.51 -2.49
N LEU A 299 19.06 -7.52 -2.85
CA LEU A 299 20.04 -8.47 -2.35
C LEU A 299 20.93 -7.78 -1.32
N ALA A 300 20.87 -8.25 -0.07
CA ALA A 300 21.82 -7.85 0.96
C ALA A 300 22.98 -8.84 1.01
N ILE A 301 24.17 -8.39 0.64
CA ILE A 301 25.38 -9.20 0.54
C ILE A 301 26.59 -8.36 0.95
N ASN A 302 27.61 -8.95 1.59
CA ASN A 302 28.86 -8.28 1.98
C ASN A 302 28.68 -6.89 2.65
N GLY A 303 27.63 -6.72 3.45
CA GLY A 303 27.32 -5.48 4.17
C GLY A 303 26.83 -4.31 3.31
N GLY A 304 26.47 -4.56 2.04
CA GLY A 304 25.79 -3.60 1.17
C GLY A 304 24.45 -4.15 0.66
N ILE A 305 23.79 -3.36 -0.19
CA ILE A 305 22.45 -3.65 -0.72
C ILE A 305 22.45 -3.40 -2.23
N VAL A 306 22.00 -4.38 -3.00
CA VAL A 306 21.84 -4.31 -4.45
C VAL A 306 20.35 -4.35 -4.80
N LYS A 307 19.85 -3.35 -5.51
CA LYS A 307 18.51 -3.41 -6.12
C LYS A 307 18.57 -4.25 -7.37
N ILE A 308 17.85 -5.36 -7.38
CA ILE A 308 17.84 -6.30 -8.50
C ILE A 308 17.01 -5.69 -9.64
N THR A 309 17.59 -5.64 -10.83
CA THR A 309 16.95 -5.18 -12.06
C THR A 309 16.70 -6.32 -13.05
N SER A 310 17.40 -7.45 -12.89
CA SER A 310 17.20 -8.67 -13.65
C SER A 310 17.54 -9.88 -12.79
N LEU A 311 16.72 -10.92 -12.83
CA LEU A 311 16.88 -12.14 -12.05
C LEU A 311 16.85 -13.36 -12.96
N ALA A 312 17.92 -14.15 -12.92
CA ALA A 312 18.02 -15.46 -13.53
C ALA A 312 18.20 -16.52 -12.44
N ALA A 313 17.99 -17.80 -12.78
CA ALA A 313 18.07 -18.87 -11.79
C ALA A 313 19.43 -18.94 -11.05
N ASP A 314 20.53 -18.60 -11.72
CA ASP A 314 21.90 -18.72 -11.21
C ASP A 314 22.62 -17.37 -10.98
N ARG A 315 21.94 -16.24 -11.24
CA ARG A 315 22.51 -14.91 -11.07
C ARG A 315 21.45 -13.83 -10.97
N VAL A 316 21.83 -12.71 -10.38
CA VAL A 316 21.08 -11.46 -10.43
C VAL A 316 21.95 -10.35 -10.98
N GLU A 317 21.33 -9.42 -11.70
CA GLU A 317 21.93 -8.17 -12.14
C GLU A 317 21.20 -7.03 -11.44
N GLY A 318 21.92 -6.00 -11.03
CA GLY A 318 21.33 -4.92 -10.26
C GLY A 318 22.24 -3.73 -10.06
N VAL A 319 21.71 -2.73 -9.36
CA VAL A 319 22.43 -1.49 -9.01
C VAL A 319 22.60 -1.42 -7.51
N THR A 320 23.81 -1.13 -7.03
CA THR A 320 24.05 -0.95 -5.59
C THR A 320 23.33 0.28 -5.06
N LEU A 321 22.46 0.08 -4.06
CA LEU A 321 21.90 1.15 -3.24
C LEU A 321 22.87 1.55 -2.13
N THR A 322 23.48 0.54 -1.50
CA THR A 322 24.58 0.71 -0.54
C THR A 322 25.77 -0.09 -1.05
N PRO A 323 26.94 0.53 -1.25
CA PRO A 323 28.12 -0.17 -1.73
C PRO A 323 28.49 -1.39 -0.87
N LEU A 324 28.92 -2.46 -1.52
CA LEU A 324 29.41 -3.68 -0.88
C LEU A 324 30.79 -3.43 -0.26
N LYS A 325 31.07 -4.07 0.88
CA LYS A 325 32.38 -3.93 1.55
C LYS A 325 33.48 -4.76 0.90
N SER A 326 33.13 -5.84 0.20
CA SER A 326 34.08 -6.66 -0.55
C SER A 326 33.41 -7.39 -1.72
N GLN A 327 34.25 -7.92 -2.63
CA GLN A 327 33.81 -8.79 -3.72
C GLN A 327 33.96 -10.28 -3.39
N ASP A 328 34.28 -10.60 -2.13
CA ASP A 328 34.54 -11.98 -1.74
C ASP A 328 33.27 -12.82 -1.84
N ALA A 329 33.47 -14.11 -2.08
CA ALA A 329 32.37 -15.07 -2.13
C ALA A 329 31.67 -15.16 -0.77
N ALA A 330 30.40 -14.72 -0.73
CA ALA A 330 29.55 -14.83 0.43
C ALA A 330 29.06 -16.28 0.56
N GLN A 331 29.30 -16.89 1.72
CA GLN A 331 28.85 -18.25 2.03
C GLN A 331 27.31 -18.30 2.19
N PRO A 332 26.69 -19.49 2.15
CA PRO A 332 25.28 -19.65 2.50
C PRO A 332 24.96 -19.01 3.86
N ASN A 333 23.79 -18.40 3.97
CA ASN A 333 23.32 -17.59 5.11
C ASN A 333 24.12 -16.30 5.40
N ALA A 334 25.17 -15.98 4.62
CA ALA A 334 25.92 -14.73 4.74
C ALA A 334 25.33 -13.60 3.87
N TRP A 335 24.33 -13.92 3.06
CA TRP A 335 23.56 -12.99 2.25
C TRP A 335 22.07 -13.35 2.33
N LYS A 336 21.20 -12.40 1.99
CA LYS A 336 19.75 -12.58 1.99
C LYS A 336 19.08 -11.84 0.84
N LEU A 337 18.02 -12.43 0.32
CA LEU A 337 17.08 -11.78 -0.59
C LEU A 337 15.99 -11.10 0.24
N LEU A 338 15.66 -9.87 -0.11
CA LEU A 338 14.63 -9.05 0.51
C LEU A 338 13.56 -8.76 -0.55
N THR A 339 12.35 -9.26 -0.35
CA THR A 339 11.23 -9.04 -1.27
C THR A 339 10.24 -8.07 -0.64
N TYR A 340 9.98 -6.96 -1.32
CA TYR A 340 8.99 -5.96 -0.95
C TYR A 340 7.73 -6.22 -1.75
N GLU A 341 6.69 -6.77 -1.11
CA GLU A 341 5.49 -7.28 -1.81
C GLU A 341 4.73 -6.21 -2.60
N THR A 342 4.81 -4.94 -2.19
CA THR A 342 4.16 -3.85 -2.91
C THR A 342 5.08 -3.32 -4.01
N PRO A 343 4.63 -3.29 -5.29
CA PRO A 343 5.39 -2.70 -6.37
C PRO A 343 5.73 -1.22 -6.15
N GLU A 344 6.79 -0.75 -6.81
CA GLU A 344 7.26 0.61 -6.66
C GLU A 344 6.20 1.61 -7.10
N THR A 345 5.95 2.59 -6.24
CA THR A 345 5.14 3.75 -6.64
C THR A 345 6.08 4.76 -7.27
N PRO A 346 5.90 5.15 -8.54
CA PRO A 346 6.80 6.09 -9.19
C PRO A 346 6.85 7.40 -8.40
N ALA A 347 8.07 7.88 -8.13
CA ALA A 347 8.34 9.10 -7.38
C ALA A 347 7.66 10.29 -8.08
N GLY A 348 6.52 10.73 -7.54
CA GLY A 348 5.67 11.77 -8.12
C GLY A 348 4.17 11.48 -8.11
N SER A 349 3.76 10.24 -7.80
CA SER A 349 2.34 9.83 -7.73
C SER A 349 1.81 9.73 -6.30
N ALA A 350 2.30 10.59 -5.38
CA ALA A 350 1.72 10.79 -4.06
C ALA A 350 0.36 11.51 -4.15
N THR A 351 -0.61 10.86 -4.78
CA THR A 351 -2.01 11.24 -4.76
C THR A 351 -2.74 10.16 -3.98
N SER A 352 -2.91 10.40 -2.68
CA SER A 352 -4.03 9.93 -1.84
C SER A 352 -4.66 8.59 -2.28
N ARG A 353 -4.08 7.45 -1.88
CA ARG A 353 -4.84 6.19 -1.84
C ARG A 353 -5.77 6.22 -0.63
N SER A 354 -7.06 6.35 -0.91
CA SER A 354 -8.15 6.13 0.05
C SER A 354 -8.11 4.67 0.54
N PRO A 355 -8.22 4.39 1.85
CA PRO A 355 -8.25 3.02 2.36
C PRO A 355 -9.65 2.45 2.12
N GLY A 356 -9.83 1.77 0.98
CA GLY A 356 -11.15 1.25 0.62
C GLY A 356 -11.11 0.15 -0.42
N SER A 357 -10.71 -1.06 -0.03
CA SER A 357 -11.52 -2.28 -0.19
C SER A 357 -10.68 -3.53 0.05
N ARG A 358 -10.83 -4.16 1.22
CA ARG A 358 -10.86 -5.62 1.29
C ARG A 358 -12.29 -5.99 1.62
N ARG A 359 -12.93 -6.72 0.72
CA ARG A 359 -14.18 -7.45 0.99
C ARG A 359 -13.85 -8.74 1.72
#